data_AF-G2P163-F1
#
_entry.id   AF-G2P163-F1
#
_cell.length_a   1.000
_cell.length_b   1.000
_cell.length_c   1.000
_cell.angle_alpha   90.00
_cell.angle_beta   90.00
_cell.angle_gamma   90.00
#
_symmetry.space_group_name_H-M   'P 1'
#
loop_
_entity.id
_entity.type
_entity.pdbx_description
1 polymer ?
#
loop_
_entity_poly.entity_id
_entity_poly.type
_entity_poly.pdbx_seq_one_letter_code
_entity_poly.pdbx_strand_id
1 'polypeptide(L)'
;MSATQIDIDDDALAEAMRLSGAKTKKEMVNIALREYAERRARTEARLRHLEQARQWDEEGFWLRHAAEKGAAGDSARTEQGAA
;
A
#
# COMPACT_ATOMS: atom_id res chain seq x y z
N MET A 1 15.39 16.48 -3.11
CA MET A 1 16.12 15.54 -2.23
C MET A 1 16.64 16.33 -1.05
N SER A 2 16.55 15.77 0.16
CA SER A 2 17.23 16.31 1.34
C SER A 2 18.63 15.69 1.43
N ALA A 3 19.61 16.44 1.94
CA ALA A 3 20.95 15.92 2.21
C ALA A 3 21.01 15.41 3.64
N THR A 4 21.53 14.20 3.82
CA THR A 4 21.71 13.57 5.14
C THR A 4 23.12 12.99 5.19
N GLN A 5 23.83 13.24 6.28
CA GLN A 5 25.16 12.68 6.50
C GLN A 5 25.01 11.31 7.16
N ILE A 6 25.49 10.27 6.49
CA ILE A 6 25.48 8.89 6.96
C ILE A 6 26.83 8.26 6.63
N ASP A 7 27.36 7.46 7.54
CA ASP A 7 28.53 6.64 7.28
C ASP A 7 28.08 5.37 6.57
N ILE A 8 28.79 5.03 5.48
CA ILE A 8 28.49 3.89 4.64
C ILE A 8 29.78 3.09 4.47
N ASP A 9 29.67 1.77 4.51
CA ASP A 9 30.75 0.86 4.13
C ASP A 9 31.14 1.12 2.65
N ASP A 10 32.35 1.61 2.44
CA ASP A 10 32.86 1.98 1.12
C ASP A 10 33.07 0.76 0.21
N ASP A 11 33.38 -0.42 0.76
CA ASP A 11 33.56 -1.65 -0.01
C ASP A 11 32.20 -2.15 -0.52
N ALA A 12 31.19 -2.15 0.35
CA ALA A 12 29.82 -2.49 -0.02
C ALA A 12 29.25 -1.50 -1.05
N LEU A 13 29.53 -0.21 -0.89
CA LEU A 13 29.11 0.83 -1.83
C LEU A 13 29.79 0.67 -3.19
N ALA A 14 31.09 0.37 -3.21
CA ALA A 14 31.83 0.14 -4.45
C ALA A 14 31.28 -1.08 -5.22
N GLU A 15 30.99 -2.18 -4.52
CA GLU A 15 30.41 -3.37 -5.14
C GLU A 15 29.01 -3.09 -5.70
N ALA A 16 28.16 -2.38 -4.94
CA ALA A 16 26.84 -1.97 -5.41
C ALA A 16 26.94 -1.06 -6.66
N MET A 17 27.88 -0.11 -6.68
CA MET A 17 28.14 0.75 -7.83
C MET A 17 28.59 -0.06 -9.05
N ARG A 18 29.45 -1.06 -8.85
CA ARG A 18 29.90 -1.97 -9.92
C ARG A 18 28.74 -2.79 -10.50
N LEU A 19 27.83 -3.27 -9.66
CA LEU A 19 26.68 -4.07 -10.06
C LEU A 19 25.58 -3.24 -10.74
N SER A 20 25.33 -2.03 -10.25
CA SER A 20 24.27 -1.14 -10.78
C SER A 20 24.71 -0.31 -11.99
N GLY A 21 26.02 -0.11 -12.17
CA GLY A 21 26.56 0.84 -13.15
C GLY A 21 26.42 2.31 -12.72
N ALA A 22 26.07 2.59 -11.46
CA ALA A 22 25.95 3.95 -10.93
C ALA A 22 27.29 4.69 -11.01
N LYS A 23 27.25 5.93 -11.53
CA LYS A 23 28.46 6.74 -11.73
C LYS A 23 28.87 7.51 -10.49
N THR A 24 27.95 7.67 -9.54
CA THR A 24 28.19 8.45 -8.31
C THR A 24 27.66 7.74 -7.07
N LYS A 25 28.33 7.96 -5.92
CA LYS A 25 27.90 7.45 -4.61
C LYS A 25 26.44 7.82 -4.29
N LYS A 26 26.07 9.09 -4.50
CA LYS A 26 24.70 9.57 -4.27
C LYS A 26 23.66 8.88 -5.16
N GLU A 27 24.01 8.58 -6.40
CA GLU A 27 23.11 7.90 -7.34
C GLU A 27 22.87 6.46 -6.87
N MET A 28 23.94 5.76 -6.49
CA MET A 28 23.84 4.41 -5.95
C MET A 28 22.96 4.35 -4.70
N VAL A 29 23.17 5.26 -3.75
CA VAL A 29 22.36 5.32 -2.52
C VAL A 29 20.89 5.58 -2.83
N ASN A 30 20.59 6.48 -3.76
CA ASN A 30 19.21 6.75 -4.16
C ASN A 30 18.54 5.56 -4.86
N ILE A 31 19.26 4.83 -5.71
CA ILE A 31 18.77 3.60 -6.35
C ILE A 31 18.49 2.55 -5.28
N ALA A 32 19.43 2.31 -4.37
CA ALA A 32 19.29 1.32 -3.31
C ALA A 32 18.09 1.60 -2.39
N LEU A 33 17.87 2.86 -2.01
CA LEU A 33 16.72 3.25 -1.18
C LEU A 33 15.38 3.04 -1.91
N ARG A 34 15.32 3.31 -3.22
CA ARG A 34 14.11 3.07 -4.03
C ARG A 34 13.83 1.57 -4.12
N GLU A 35 14.82 0.76 -4.44
CA GLU A 35 14.68 -0.69 -4.53
C GLU A 35 14.28 -1.31 -3.18
N TYR A 36 14.86 -0.82 -2.08
CA TYR A 36 14.49 -1.23 -0.73
C TYR A 36 13.03 -0.92 -0.43
N ALA A 37 12.60 0.32 -0.70
CA ALA A 37 11.22 0.75 -0.49
C ALA A 37 10.25 -0.08 -1.33
N GLU A 38 10.55 -0.32 -2.60
CA GLU A 38 9.72 -1.14 -3.50
C GLU A 38 9.64 -2.60 -3.02
N ARG A 39 10.76 -3.19 -2.62
CA ARG A 39 10.81 -4.55 -2.08
C ARG A 39 10.00 -4.67 -0.79
N ARG A 40 10.06 -3.65 0.07
CA ARG A 40 9.31 -3.62 1.33
C ARG A 40 7.81 -3.38 1.10
N ALA A 41 7.45 -2.46 0.22
CA ALA A 41 6.07 -2.15 -0.12
C ALA A 41 5.31 -3.39 -0.63
N ARG A 42 5.95 -4.23 -1.45
CA ARG A 42 5.39 -5.52 -1.88
C ARG A 42 5.07 -6.45 -0.70
N THR A 43 5.94 -6.46 0.31
CA THR A 43 5.77 -7.29 1.51
C THR A 43 4.69 -6.73 2.43
N GLU A 44 4.60 -5.41 2.56
CA GLU A 44 3.58 -4.76 3.38
C GLU A 44 2.18 -4.81 2.77
N ALA A 45 2.05 -4.74 1.45
CA ALA A 45 0.76 -4.97 0.80
C ALA A 45 0.20 -6.36 1.16
N ARG A 46 1.05 -7.38 1.19
CA ARG A 46 0.69 -8.74 1.62
C ARG A 46 0.22 -8.78 3.08
N LEU A 47 0.92 -8.07 3.98
CA LEU A 47 0.58 -8.04 5.40
C LEU A 47 -0.73 -7.26 5.67
N ARG A 48 -0.94 -6.12 5.00
CA ARG A 48 -2.19 -5.35 5.12
C ARG A 48 -3.41 -6.17 4.73
N HIS A 49 -3.32 -6.99 3.68
CA HIS A 49 -4.42 -7.90 3.32
C HIS A 49 -4.68 -8.99 4.37
N LEU A 50 -3.64 -9.49 5.03
CA LEU A 50 -3.81 -10.47 6.12
C LEU A 50 -4.41 -9.83 7.38
N GLU A 51 -4.02 -8.60 7.71
CA GLU A 51 -4.63 -7.82 8.78
C GLU A 51 -6.10 -7.49 8.48
N GLN A 52 -6.41 -7.08 7.25
CA GLN A 52 -7.77 -6.84 6.80
C GLN A 52 -8.65 -8.09 6.82
N ALA A 53 -8.08 -9.27 6.55
CA ALA A 53 -8.80 -10.54 6.66
C ALA A 53 -9.08 -10.92 8.12
N ARG A 54 -8.22 -10.51 9.07
CA ARG A 54 -8.45 -10.76 10.52
C ARG A 54 -9.58 -9.92 11.11
N GLN A 55 -9.83 -8.74 10.56
CA GLN A 55 -10.94 -7.87 10.94
C GLN A 55 -12.20 -8.12 10.08
N TRP A 56 -12.23 -9.16 9.25
CA TRP A 56 -13.42 -9.51 8.49
C TRP A 56 -14.51 -9.96 9.48
N ASP A 57 -15.57 -9.16 9.57
CA ASP A 57 -16.75 -9.43 10.38
C ASP A 57 -17.94 -9.78 9.45
N GLU A 58 -18.35 -11.05 9.50
CA GLU A 58 -19.47 -11.58 8.73
C GLU A 58 -20.81 -10.95 9.14
N GLU A 59 -20.98 -10.64 10.42
CA GLU A 59 -22.21 -10.09 10.97
C GLU A 59 -22.40 -8.64 10.50
N GLY A 60 -21.35 -7.82 10.59
CA GLY A 60 -21.31 -6.46 10.06
C GLY A 60 -21.45 -6.36 8.53
N PHE A 61 -21.08 -7.41 7.78
CA PHE A 61 -21.34 -7.50 6.34
C PHE A 61 -22.83 -7.67 6.04
N TRP A 62 -23.49 -8.63 6.69
CA TRP A 62 -24.92 -8.88 6.48
C TRP A 62 -25.80 -7.72 6.95
N LEU A 63 -25.43 -7.04 8.03
CA LEU A 63 -26.15 -5.85 8.51
C LEU A 63 -26.12 -4.70 7.50
N ARG A 64 -24.96 -4.42 6.90
CA ARG A 64 -24.85 -3.38 5.85
C ARG A 64 -25.62 -3.76 4.59
N HIS A 65 -25.54 -5.03 4.17
CA HIS A 65 -26.31 -5.51 3.02
C HIS A 65 -27.82 -5.45 3.24
N ALA A 66 -28.30 -5.77 4.44
CA ALA A 66 -29.70 -5.65 4.81
C ALA A 66 -30.15 -4.18 4.80
N ALA A 67 -29.31 -3.26 5.31
CA ALA A 67 -29.58 -1.82 5.29
C ALA A 67 -29.64 -1.25 3.87
N GLU A 68 -28.72 -1.65 2.98
CA GLU A 68 -28.73 -1.24 1.58
C GLU A 68 -29.95 -1.79 0.82
N LYS A 69 -30.33 -3.05 1.04
CA LYS A 69 -31.56 -3.61 0.45
C LYS A 69 -32.83 -2.99 1.04
N GLY A 70 -32.82 -2.63 2.32
CA GLY A 70 -33.89 -1.90 2.97
C GLY A 70 -34.07 -0.50 2.38
N ALA A 71 -32.96 0.23 2.18
CA ALA A 71 -32.95 1.55 1.58
C ALA A 71 -33.35 1.55 0.10
N ALA A 72 -32.91 0.56 -0.68
CA ALA A 72 -33.33 0.36 -2.07
C ALA A 72 -34.81 -0.03 -2.21
N GLY A 73 -35.38 -0.69 -1.19
CA GLY A 73 -36.82 -0.99 -1.13
C GLY A 73 -37.69 0.21 -0.73
N ASP A 74 -37.13 1.16 0.03
CA ASP A 74 -37.83 2.36 0.51
C ASP A 74 -37.89 3.47 -0.56
N SER A 75 -36.80 3.65 -1.33
CA SER A 75 -36.80 4.54 -2.50
C SER A 75 -37.77 4.09 -3.60
N ALA A 76 -37.91 2.77 -3.82
CA ALA A 76 -38.85 2.22 -4.79
C ALA A 76 -40.34 2.38 -4.41
N ARG A 77 -40.67 2.51 -3.11
CA ARG A 77 -42.05 2.84 -2.66
C ARG A 77 -42.36 4.32 -2.73
N THR A 78 -41.36 5.16 -2.48
CA THR A 78 -41.53 6.62 -2.48
C THR A 78 -41.81 7.16 -3.89
N GLU A 79 -41.30 6.49 -4.94
CA GLU A 79 -41.58 6.87 -6.33
C GLU A 79 -42.94 6.39 -6.87
N GLN A 80 -43.55 5.35 -6.29
CA GLN A 80 -44.85 4.81 -6.74
C GLN A 80 -46.08 5.45 -6.07
N GLY A 81 -45.88 6.28 -5.04
CA GLY A 81 -46.95 6.99 -4.34
C GLY A 81 -47.21 8.43 -4.81
N ALA A 82 -46.49 8.90 -5.83
CA ALA A 82 -46.55 10.29 -6.33
C ALA A 82 -47.13 10.40 -7.76
N ALA A 83 -48.04 9.49 -8.14
CA ALA A 83 -48.78 9.52 -9.40
C ALA A 83 -50.29 9.61 -9.17
#